data_AF-A0A484N5X7-F1
#
_entry.id   AF-A0A484N5X7-F1
#
_cell.length_a   1.000
_cell.length_b   1.000
_cell.length_c   1.000
_cell.angle_alpha   90.00
_cell.angle_beta   90.00
_cell.angle_gamma   90.00
#
_symmetry.space_group_name_H-M   'P 1'
#
loop_
_entity.id
_entity.type
_entity.pdbx_description
1 polymer ?
#
loop_
_entity_poly.entity_id
_entity_poly.type
_entity_poly.pdbx_seq_one_letter_code
_entity_poly.pdbx_strand_id
1 'polypeptide(L)'
;MRLYDLGARRVIVTGTGPLGCVPSELAQRSRNGECAAELQRAASLFNPQLIQMLQGLNGKLGRNVFTAANTQLIHNDFVSNPLAFGFASSKIACCGQGPYNGLGLCTALSNLCSNREQYAFWDAFHPSEKANKLIVQQIMGGTTKYMTPMNLSTLLALDSTV
;
A
#
# COMPACT_ATOMS: atom_id res chain seq x y z
N MET A 1 -3.65 21.37 8.36
CA MET A 1 -4.26 22.59 7.77
C MET A 1 -3.37 23.29 6.75
N ARG A 2 -2.03 23.32 6.92
CA ARG A 2 -1.13 24.01 5.98
C ARG A 2 -1.40 23.77 4.48
N LEU A 3 -1.56 22.53 4.03
CA LEU A 3 -1.88 22.24 2.62
C LEU A 3 -3.19 22.89 2.17
N TYR A 4 -4.21 22.85 3.01
CA TYR A 4 -5.49 23.50 2.74
C TYR A 4 -5.34 25.03 2.71
N ASP A 5 -4.57 25.60 3.63
CA ASP A 5 -4.29 27.04 3.70
C ASP A 5 -3.51 27.52 2.47
N LEU A 6 -2.69 26.65 1.87
CA LEU A 6 -1.98 26.87 0.61
C LEU A 6 -2.87 26.66 -0.64
N GLY A 7 -4.15 26.34 -0.48
CA GLY A 7 -5.10 26.21 -1.58
C GLY A 7 -5.41 24.78 -2.02
N ALA A 8 -4.83 23.74 -1.39
CA ALA A 8 -5.19 22.36 -1.73
C ALA A 8 -6.67 22.09 -1.40
N ARG A 9 -7.40 21.55 -2.37
CA ARG A 9 -8.82 21.17 -2.22
C ARG A 9 -9.08 19.69 -2.44
N ARG A 10 -8.09 18.96 -2.95
CA ARG A 10 -8.12 17.51 -3.16
C ARG A 10 -6.78 16.94 -2.74
N VAL A 11 -6.80 16.10 -1.73
CA VAL A 11 -5.58 15.50 -1.18
C VAL A 11 -5.87 14.03 -0.91
N ILE A 12 -5.18 13.16 -1.65
CA ILE A 12 -5.16 11.74 -1.32
C ILE A 12 -4.11 11.55 -0.24
N VAL A 13 -4.52 10.90 0.85
CA VAL A 13 -3.64 10.59 1.97
C VAL A 13 -3.57 9.07 2.10
N THR A 14 -2.41 8.51 1.82
CA THR A 14 -2.19 7.06 1.90
C THR A 14 -1.96 6.63 3.34
N GLY A 15 -2.55 5.50 3.72
CA GLY A 15 -2.13 4.75 4.90
C GLY A 15 -0.74 4.14 4.73
N THR A 16 -0.33 3.33 5.69
CA THR A 16 0.86 2.47 5.54
C THR A 16 0.52 1.25 4.70
N GLY A 17 1.54 0.57 4.16
CA GLY A 17 1.41 -0.83 3.74
C GLY A 17 1.42 -1.80 4.93
N PRO A 18 1.42 -3.12 4.66
CA PRO A 18 1.60 -4.16 5.67
C PRO A 18 3.09 -4.27 6.04
N LEU A 19 3.53 -3.36 6.91
CA LEU A 19 4.93 -3.15 7.27
C LEU A 19 5.66 -4.43 7.66
N GLY A 20 5.02 -5.33 8.41
CA GLY A 20 5.66 -6.56 8.87
C GLY A 20 5.72 -7.67 7.82
N CYS A 21 5.10 -7.49 6.66
CA CYS A 21 5.02 -8.51 5.61
C CYS A 21 5.99 -8.27 4.44
N VAL A 22 6.75 -7.18 4.44
CA VAL A 22 7.73 -6.92 3.38
C VAL A 22 8.90 -7.90 3.47
N PRO A 23 9.57 -8.24 2.35
CA PRO A 23 10.63 -9.24 2.34
C PRO A 23 11.77 -8.98 3.32
N SER A 24 12.13 -7.73 3.60
CA SER A 24 13.17 -7.39 4.59
C SER A 24 12.81 -7.79 6.02
N GLU A 25 11.55 -7.61 6.41
CA GLU A 25 11.07 -7.98 7.75
C GLU A 25 10.93 -9.48 7.87
N LEU A 26 10.55 -10.16 6.78
CA LEU A 26 10.60 -11.62 6.73
C LEU A 26 12.04 -12.12 6.88
N ALA A 27 12.99 -11.56 6.13
CA ALA A 27 14.39 -11.97 6.19
C ALA A 27 15.02 -11.80 7.58
N GLN A 28 14.62 -10.78 8.33
CA GLN A 28 15.21 -10.44 9.63
C GLN A 28 14.48 -11.07 10.83
N ARG A 29 13.16 -11.26 10.74
CA ARG A 29 12.32 -11.55 11.91
C ARG A 29 11.52 -12.83 11.80
N SER A 30 11.31 -13.34 10.58
CA SER A 30 10.43 -14.48 10.33
C SER A 30 11.17 -15.81 10.49
N ARG A 31 10.46 -16.81 11.03
CA ARG A 31 10.92 -18.21 11.09
C ARG A 31 10.36 -19.07 9.96
N ASN A 32 9.13 -18.80 9.50
CA ASN A 32 8.41 -19.62 8.52
C ASN A 32 7.64 -18.80 7.47
N GLY A 33 8.05 -17.56 7.22
CA GLY A 33 7.41 -16.61 6.32
C GLY A 33 6.19 -15.91 6.94
N GLU A 34 6.07 -15.88 8.27
CA GLU A 34 5.12 -15.07 9.02
C GLU A 34 5.49 -13.59 9.04
N CYS A 35 4.50 -12.71 8.93
CA CYS A 35 4.74 -11.29 9.05
C CYS A 35 5.14 -10.92 10.49
N ALA A 36 6.02 -9.93 10.64
CA ALA A 36 6.41 -9.41 11.94
C ALA A 36 5.21 -8.78 12.67
N ALA A 37 4.75 -9.43 13.74
CA ALA A 37 3.52 -9.08 14.46
C ALA A 37 3.53 -7.65 15.03
N GLU A 38 4.69 -7.21 15.54
CA GLU A 38 4.86 -5.85 16.09
C GLU A 38 4.62 -4.76 15.03
N LEU A 39 5.23 -4.91 13.84
CA LEU A 39 5.07 -3.95 12.75
C LEU A 39 3.67 -3.98 12.14
N GLN A 40 3.05 -5.17 12.07
CA GLN A 40 1.65 -5.29 11.68
C GLN A 40 0.72 -4.60 12.68
N ARG A 41 1.03 -4.68 13.99
CA ARG A 41 0.28 -3.97 15.04
C ARG A 41 0.44 -2.46 14.94
N ALA A 42 1.63 -1.96 14.64
CA ALA A 42 1.85 -0.54 14.41
C ALA A 42 0.98 -0.03 13.25
N ALA A 43 0.97 -0.74 12.12
CA ALA A 43 0.12 -0.42 10.97
C ALA A 43 -1.38 -0.48 11.32
N SER A 44 -1.82 -1.50 12.06
CA SER A 44 -3.23 -1.65 12.44
C SER A 44 -3.73 -0.61 13.43
N LEU A 45 -2.83 -0.01 14.22
CA LEU A 45 -3.16 1.14 15.07
C LEU A 45 -3.21 2.45 14.28
N PHE A 46 -2.24 2.66 13.38
CA PHE A 46 -2.11 3.92 12.63
C PHE A 46 -3.23 4.12 11.61
N ASN A 47 -3.53 3.13 10.77
CA ASN A 47 -4.42 3.32 9.62
C ASN A 47 -5.86 3.70 9.99
N PRO A 48 -6.52 3.09 11.00
CA PRO A 48 -7.85 3.52 11.43
C PRO A 48 -7.87 4.96 11.99
N GLN A 49 -6.83 5.33 12.75
CA GLN A 49 -6.71 6.68 13.32
C GLN A 49 -6.49 7.74 12.23
N LEU A 50 -5.72 7.41 11.19
CA LEU A 50 -5.58 8.24 10.01
C LEU A 50 -6.95 8.52 9.37
N ILE A 51 -7.75 7.49 9.11
CA ILE A 51 -9.08 7.64 8.50
C ILE A 51 -9.98 8.52 9.39
N GLN A 52 -10.03 8.25 10.69
CA GLN A 52 -10.84 9.03 11.64
C GLN A 52 -10.42 10.50 11.69
N MET A 53 -9.10 10.78 11.71
CA MET A 53 -8.58 12.14 11.68
C MET A 53 -9.01 12.87 10.41
N LEU A 54 -8.90 12.24 9.24
CA LEU A 54 -9.28 12.86 7.96
C LEU A 54 -10.79 13.11 7.87
N GLN A 55 -11.62 12.20 8.39
CA GLN A 55 -13.06 12.41 8.53
C GLN A 55 -13.36 13.62 9.42
N GLY A 56 -12.68 13.74 10.57
CA GLY A 56 -12.82 14.89 11.47
C GLY A 56 -12.40 16.21 10.81
N LEU A 57 -11.33 16.20 10.01
CA LEU A 57 -10.89 17.37 9.25
C LEU A 57 -11.91 17.78 8.18
N ASN A 58 -12.41 16.82 7.39
CA ASN A 58 -13.45 17.10 6.39
C ASN A 58 -14.74 17.63 7.05
N GLY A 59 -15.11 17.10 8.21
CA GLY A 59 -16.24 17.58 9.01
C GLY A 59 -16.08 19.04 9.44
N LYS A 60 -14.89 19.43 9.93
CA LYS A 60 -14.58 20.83 10.27
C LYS A 60 -14.60 21.77 9.08
N LEU A 61 -14.24 21.26 7.89
CA LEU A 61 -14.20 22.03 6.65
C LEU A 61 -15.55 22.11 5.93
N GLY A 62 -16.52 21.28 6.33
CA GLY A 62 -17.82 21.15 5.65
C GLY A 62 -17.70 20.61 4.22
N ARG A 63 -16.58 19.97 3.86
CA ARG A 63 -16.29 19.48 2.50
C ARG A 63 -15.28 18.33 2.52
N ASN A 64 -15.35 17.47 1.51
CA ASN A 64 -14.44 16.34 1.34
C ASN A 64 -13.14 16.76 0.63
N VAL A 65 -12.21 17.39 1.37
CA VAL A 65 -10.90 17.78 0.84
C VAL A 65 -9.92 16.62 0.86
N PHE A 66 -9.95 15.83 1.93
CA PHE A 66 -9.02 14.72 2.14
C PHE A 66 -9.71 13.39 1.86
N THR A 67 -9.08 12.58 1.03
CA THR A 67 -9.52 11.21 0.72
C THR A 67 -8.45 10.24 1.21
N ALA A 68 -8.82 9.33 2.09
CA ALA A 68 -7.92 8.30 2.62
C ALA A 68 -7.81 7.13 1.64
N ALA A 69 -6.59 6.70 1.33
CA ALA A 69 -6.33 5.44 0.64
C ALA A 69 -5.87 4.38 1.65
N ASN A 70 -6.68 3.34 1.83
CA ASN A 70 -6.39 2.22 2.73
C ASN A 70 -5.41 1.24 2.08
N THR A 71 -4.18 1.69 1.88
CA THR A 71 -3.11 0.93 1.23
C THR A 71 -2.77 -0.35 1.96
N GLN A 72 -2.94 -0.42 3.29
CA GLN A 72 -2.72 -1.65 4.06
C GLN A 72 -3.65 -2.76 3.58
N LEU A 73 -4.94 -2.46 3.45
CA LEU A 73 -5.91 -3.42 2.96
C LEU A 73 -5.63 -3.82 1.50
N ILE A 74 -5.37 -2.83 0.63
CA ILE A 74 -5.07 -3.08 -0.79
C ILE A 74 -3.88 -4.04 -0.95
N HIS A 75 -2.81 -3.84 -0.19
CA HIS A 75 -1.65 -4.72 -0.23
C HIS A 75 -1.95 -6.09 0.38
N ASN A 76 -2.69 -6.14 1.50
CA ASN A 76 -3.03 -7.39 2.17
C ASN A 76 -3.80 -8.35 1.27
N ASP A 77 -4.62 -7.86 0.33
CA ASP A 77 -5.36 -8.71 -0.59
C ASP A 77 -4.43 -9.61 -1.43
N PHE A 78 -3.40 -9.02 -2.06
CA PHE A 78 -2.44 -9.81 -2.84
C PHE A 78 -1.30 -10.41 -2.00
N VAL A 79 -1.04 -9.89 -0.79
CA VAL A 79 -0.07 -10.52 0.13
C VAL A 79 -0.62 -11.82 0.71
N SER A 80 -1.90 -11.83 1.10
CA SER A 80 -2.55 -12.99 1.73
C SER A 80 -3.00 -14.05 0.72
N ASN A 81 -3.32 -13.66 -0.51
CA ASN A 81 -3.73 -14.58 -1.58
C ASN A 81 -3.03 -14.27 -2.92
N PRO A 82 -1.69 -14.39 -3.01
CA PRO A 82 -0.93 -13.97 -4.18
C PRO A 82 -1.40 -14.62 -5.49
N LEU A 83 -1.78 -15.90 -5.44
CA LEU A 83 -2.22 -16.66 -6.61
C LEU A 83 -3.49 -16.09 -7.24
N ALA A 84 -4.44 -15.59 -6.42
CA ALA A 84 -5.66 -14.95 -6.94
C ALA A 84 -5.38 -13.65 -7.71
N PHE A 85 -4.21 -13.04 -7.48
CA PHE A 85 -3.74 -11.84 -8.18
C PHE A 85 -2.66 -12.18 -9.23
N GLY A 86 -2.46 -13.47 -9.51
CA GLY A 86 -1.50 -13.97 -10.49
C GLY A 86 -0.04 -13.79 -10.08
N PHE A 87 0.26 -13.65 -8.79
CA PHE A 87 1.62 -13.71 -8.27
C PHE A 87 1.96 -15.13 -7.84
N ALA A 88 3.14 -15.61 -8.22
CA ALA A 88 3.72 -16.83 -7.67
C ALA A 88 4.21 -16.62 -6.23
N SER A 89 4.64 -15.41 -5.87
CA SER A 89 5.08 -15.09 -4.51
C SER A 89 4.75 -13.67 -4.09
N SER A 90 4.25 -13.55 -2.85
CA SER A 90 4.18 -12.29 -2.10
C SER A 90 5.20 -12.20 -0.96
N LYS A 91 6.05 -13.23 -0.78
CA LYS A 91 7.01 -13.28 0.33
C LYS A 91 8.45 -13.06 -0.12
N ILE A 92 8.78 -13.48 -1.33
CA ILE A 92 10.13 -13.39 -1.88
C ILE A 92 10.16 -12.16 -2.80
N ALA A 93 11.20 -11.33 -2.73
CA ALA A 93 11.41 -10.23 -3.66
C ALA A 93 11.98 -10.72 -5.00
N CYS A 94 11.64 -10.03 -6.10
CA CYS A 94 12.23 -10.34 -7.41
C CYS A 94 13.74 -10.08 -7.44
N CYS A 95 14.19 -8.96 -6.88
CA CYS A 95 15.58 -8.56 -6.82
C CYS A 95 16.07 -8.45 -5.38
N GLY A 96 17.07 -9.24 -5.00
CA GLY A 96 17.68 -9.12 -3.67
C GLY A 96 18.59 -10.27 -3.30
N GLN A 97 18.93 -10.36 -2.02
CA GLN A 97 19.89 -11.32 -1.50
C GLN A 97 19.37 -11.95 -0.20
N GLY A 98 19.93 -13.12 0.15
CA GLY A 98 19.61 -13.82 1.39
C GLY A 98 18.17 -14.36 1.47
N PRO A 99 17.71 -14.70 2.68
CA PRO A 99 16.34 -15.17 2.90
C PRO A 99 15.32 -14.22 2.30
N TYR A 100 14.31 -14.76 1.61
CA TYR A 100 13.25 -13.99 0.95
C TYR A 100 13.72 -12.94 -0.07
N ASN A 101 14.99 -12.95 -0.48
CA ASN A 101 15.62 -11.83 -1.21
C ASN A 101 15.46 -10.48 -0.46
N GLY A 102 15.35 -10.51 0.87
CA GLY A 102 15.04 -9.36 1.71
C GLY A 102 16.25 -8.62 2.28
N LEU A 103 17.48 -9.03 2.00
CA LEU A 103 18.69 -8.41 2.54
C LEU A 103 19.40 -7.53 1.51
N GLY A 104 19.87 -6.38 1.96
CA GLY A 104 20.68 -5.45 1.17
C GLY A 104 19.89 -4.71 0.08
N LEU A 105 20.61 -3.96 -0.75
CA LEU A 105 20.04 -3.26 -1.91
C LEU A 105 19.96 -4.19 -3.12
N CYS A 106 19.04 -3.90 -4.04
CA CYS A 106 19.03 -4.49 -5.37
C CYS A 106 20.22 -3.95 -6.18
N THR A 107 21.21 -4.79 -6.47
CA THR A 107 22.44 -4.42 -7.19
C THR A 107 22.75 -5.48 -8.26
N ALA A 108 23.83 -5.27 -9.03
CA ALA A 108 24.30 -6.26 -10.02
C ALA A 108 24.71 -7.62 -9.41
N LEU A 109 24.94 -7.69 -8.10
CA LEU A 109 25.28 -8.93 -7.39
C LEU A 109 24.04 -9.64 -6.81
N SER A 110 22.85 -9.04 -6.91
CA SER A 110 21.63 -9.61 -6.36
C SER A 110 21.09 -10.75 -7.22
N ASN A 111 20.37 -11.68 -6.59
CA ASN A 111 19.49 -12.59 -7.33
C ASN A 111 18.43 -11.75 -8.03
N LEU A 112 18.13 -12.09 -9.28
CA LEU A 112 17.08 -11.45 -10.07
C LEU A 112 16.12 -12.51 -10.60
N CYS A 113 14.83 -12.31 -10.38
CA CYS A 113 13.80 -13.20 -10.90
C CYS A 113 13.72 -13.15 -12.44
N SER A 114 13.39 -14.28 -13.07
CA SER A 114 13.24 -14.35 -14.53
C SER A 114 11.98 -13.66 -15.05
N ASN A 115 10.92 -13.60 -14.23
CA ASN A 115 9.65 -12.96 -14.58
C ASN A 115 9.14 -12.05 -13.45
N ARG A 116 9.23 -10.73 -13.69
CA ARG A 116 8.84 -9.68 -12.73
C ARG A 116 7.35 -9.67 -12.43
N GLU A 117 6.51 -10.15 -13.34
CA GLU A 117 5.05 -10.19 -13.21
C GLU A 117 4.56 -11.29 -12.24
N GLN A 118 5.45 -12.18 -11.80
CA GLN A 118 5.12 -13.25 -10.87
C GLN A 118 5.40 -12.90 -9.40
N TYR A 119 6.00 -11.75 -9.12
CA TYR A 119 6.41 -11.35 -7.76
C TYR A 119 5.67 -10.09 -7.33
N ALA A 120 5.09 -10.10 -6.13
CA ALA A 120 4.40 -8.93 -5.59
C ALA A 120 5.38 -7.82 -5.18
N PHE A 121 6.62 -8.18 -4.82
CA PHE A 121 7.67 -7.26 -4.42
C PHE A 121 8.80 -7.21 -5.45
N TRP A 122 9.24 -6.00 -5.81
CA TRP A 122 10.41 -5.78 -6.64
C TRP A 122 11.69 -6.03 -5.85
N ASP A 123 11.81 -5.38 -4.69
CA ASP A 123 12.97 -5.48 -3.80
C ASP A 123 12.53 -5.78 -2.36
N ALA A 124 13.44 -5.58 -1.41
CA ALA A 124 13.24 -5.87 0.00
C ALA A 124 12.03 -5.14 0.65
N PHE A 125 11.53 -4.06 0.06
CA PHE A 125 10.43 -3.24 0.60
C PHE A 125 9.34 -2.89 -0.41
N HIS A 126 9.70 -2.66 -1.68
CA HIS A 126 8.83 -2.00 -2.64
C HIS A 126 8.01 -2.99 -3.47
N PRO A 127 6.72 -2.69 -3.72
CA PRO A 127 5.88 -3.48 -4.62
C PRO A 127 6.41 -3.47 -6.06
N SER A 128 6.19 -4.56 -6.80
CA SER A 128 6.48 -4.64 -8.23
C SER A 128 5.60 -3.70 -9.05
N GLU A 129 5.93 -3.49 -10.32
CA GLU A 129 5.09 -2.70 -11.24
C GLU A 129 3.66 -3.25 -11.29
N LYS A 130 3.50 -4.58 -11.41
CA LYS A 130 2.20 -5.24 -11.39
C LYS A 130 1.43 -5.00 -10.09
N ALA A 131 2.10 -5.10 -8.95
CA ALA A 131 1.47 -4.80 -7.66
C ALA A 131 1.04 -3.34 -7.58
N ASN A 132 1.85 -2.40 -8.06
CA ASN A 132 1.47 -0.98 -8.17
C ASN A 132 0.26 -0.76 -9.07
N LYS A 133 0.15 -1.47 -10.21
CA LYS A 133 -1.05 -1.42 -11.07
C LYS A 133 -2.31 -1.84 -10.31
N LEU A 134 -2.26 -2.94 -9.55
CA LEU A 134 -3.37 -3.39 -8.72
C LEU A 134 -3.72 -2.35 -7.63
N ILE A 135 -2.71 -1.72 -7.03
CA ILE A 135 -2.93 -0.67 -6.04
C ILE A 135 -3.67 0.52 -6.64
N VAL A 136 -3.18 1.02 -7.78
CA VAL A 136 -3.78 2.15 -8.49
C VAL A 136 -5.19 1.81 -8.97
N GLN A 137 -5.46 0.59 -9.41
CA GLN A 137 -6.82 0.16 -9.77
C GLN A 137 -7.81 0.32 -8.62
N GLN A 138 -7.42 -0.06 -7.38
CA GLN A 138 -8.26 0.14 -6.20
C GLN A 138 -8.40 1.62 -5.82
N ILE A 139 -7.35 2.43 -5.98
CA ILE A 139 -7.42 3.89 -5.75
C ILE A 139 -8.40 4.54 -6.74
N MET A 140 -8.35 4.11 -8.01
CA MET A 140 -9.15 4.68 -9.09
C MET A 140 -10.62 4.27 -8.99
N GLY A 141 -10.91 2.97 -8.83
CA GLY A 141 -12.26 2.43 -8.98
C GLY A 141 -12.73 1.52 -7.85
N GLY A 142 -11.92 1.36 -6.78
CA GLY A 142 -12.26 0.53 -5.64
C GLY A 142 -13.47 1.05 -4.86
N THR A 143 -13.98 0.19 -3.97
CA THR A 143 -15.08 0.55 -3.07
C THR A 143 -14.61 1.49 -1.96
N THR A 144 -15.56 1.99 -1.16
CA THR A 144 -15.27 2.89 -0.03
C THR A 144 -14.44 2.25 1.09
N LYS A 145 -14.31 0.92 1.05
CA LYS A 145 -13.42 0.12 1.92
C LYS A 145 -11.94 0.43 1.65
N TYR A 146 -11.59 0.68 0.39
CA TYR A 146 -10.22 0.97 -0.06
C TYR A 146 -9.93 2.47 -0.13
N MET A 147 -10.97 3.27 -0.38
CA MET A 147 -10.87 4.72 -0.54
C MET A 147 -12.00 5.43 0.20
N THR A 148 -11.71 6.25 1.20
CA THR A 148 -12.74 6.91 2.02
C THR A 148 -12.68 8.43 1.86
N PRO A 149 -13.78 9.14 1.56
CA PRO A 149 -15.16 8.63 1.46
C PRO A 149 -15.55 8.07 0.09
N MET A 150 -14.73 8.24 -0.95
CA MET A 150 -15.00 7.80 -2.31
C MET A 150 -13.68 7.51 -3.05
N ASN A 151 -13.73 6.73 -4.14
CA ASN A 151 -12.57 6.50 -4.98
C ASN A 151 -12.18 7.73 -5.82
N LEU A 152 -10.99 7.68 -6.41
CA LEU A 152 -10.45 8.81 -7.16
C LEU A 152 -11.26 9.13 -8.42
N SER A 153 -11.82 8.14 -9.12
CA SER A 153 -12.66 8.39 -10.29
C SER A 153 -13.92 9.18 -9.90
N THR A 154 -14.59 8.81 -8.80
CA THR A 154 -15.74 9.55 -8.28
C THR A 154 -15.35 10.96 -7.85
N LEU A 155 -14.23 11.11 -7.15
CA LEU A 155 -13.72 12.43 -6.75
C LEU A 155 -13.53 13.33 -7.96
N LEU A 156 -12.81 12.87 -8.98
CA LEU A 156 -12.54 13.64 -10.21
C LEU A 156 -13.82 13.99 -10.99
N ALA A 157 -14.84 13.13 -10.98
CA ALA A 157 -16.11 13.39 -11.66
C ALA A 157 -16.91 14.50 -10.98
N LEU A 158 -16.98 14.53 -9.64
CA LEU A 158 -17.68 15.59 -8.88
C LEU A 158 -17.13 16.99 -9.13
N ASP A 159 -15.88 17.06 -9.56
CA ASP A 159 -15.20 18.31 -9.83
C ASP A 159 -15.43 18.84 -11.25
N SER A 160 -15.78 17.96 -12.19
CA SER A 160 -16.14 18.37 -13.55
C SER A 160 -17.50 19.07 -13.62
N THR A 161 -18.24 19.06 -12.50
CA THR A 161 -19.58 19.65 -12.38
C THR A 161 -19.61 20.98 -11.64
N VAL A 162 -18.45 21.60 -11.38
CA VAL A 162 -18.29 22.93 -10.75
C VAL A 162 -17.72 23.93 -11.75
#